data_AF-A0A7S3HD23-F1
#
_entry.id   AF-A0A7S3HD23-F1
#
_cell.length_a   1.000
_cell.length_b   1.000
_cell.length_c   1.000
_cell.angle_alpha   90.00
_cell.angle_beta   90.00
_cell.angle_gamma   90.00
#
_symmetry.space_group_name_H-M   'P 1'
#
loop_
_entity.id
_entity.type
_entity.pdbx_description
1 polymer ?
#
loop_
_entity_poly.entity_id
_entity_poly.type
_entity_poly.pdbx_seq_one_letter_code
_entity_poly.pdbx_strand_id
1 'polypeptide(L)'
;KESITMFSLVIYVPSTHADKMREALASSKAGAVGNYDSCSFTGAGTGRFRPLANSSPAIGSLNKLEEVDEVRIETVVQKQFLAEAVKAAKKAHPYEEPAIHITEIIDYKLYLGNDDCTSTSSALSRFGPISVVLEGLDGVGKSTVAEKLAAVLNAEHMMTPPAIMRTGREWFVKQDNHMRKAYYMVGNFIAGSEMQQCVEKQQRSVVLDRYFASTIAYIVGKKDTHLPLPAKEDPVFAWPDELYRPSCMIVLVLPEADRVLRRQGRTAIEETPEEKLLREDPRITERINQCYEMLGCLRVDIEGSDGVDAVVNKIIAAIEGQLTKSA
;
A
#
# COMPACT_ATOMS: atom_id res chain seq x y z
N LYS A 1 -4.06 3.50 -2.59
CA LYS A 1 -2.95 4.08 -3.39
C LYS A 1 -3.37 3.99 -4.85
N GLU A 2 -3.19 5.04 -5.64
CA GLU A 2 -3.40 4.95 -7.09
C GLU A 2 -2.48 3.86 -7.66
N SER A 3 -3.03 2.96 -8.46
CA SER A 3 -2.27 2.01 -9.25
C SER A 3 -1.28 2.78 -10.12
N ILE A 4 0.01 2.43 -10.07
CA ILE A 4 1.01 3.00 -10.98
C ILE A 4 0.63 2.55 -12.39
N THR A 5 0.03 3.45 -13.17
CA THR A 5 -0.28 3.19 -14.58
C THR A 5 1.03 3.15 -15.39
N MET A 6 1.21 2.07 -16.13
CA MET A 6 2.37 1.83 -16.99
C MET A 6 1.95 1.87 -18.46
N PHE A 7 2.87 2.26 -19.33
CA PHE A 7 2.67 2.27 -20.77
C PHE A 7 3.80 1.54 -21.49
N SER A 8 3.49 0.84 -22.57
CA SER A 8 4.47 0.49 -23.60
C SER A 8 4.53 1.65 -24.61
N LEU A 9 5.73 2.21 -24.79
CA LEU A 9 6.06 3.21 -25.80
C LEU A 9 6.85 2.52 -26.91
N VAL A 10 6.30 2.56 -28.12
CA VAL A 10 6.89 2.01 -29.33
C VAL A 10 7.19 3.14 -30.30
N ILE A 11 8.42 3.16 -30.83
CA ILE A 11 8.85 4.12 -31.86
C ILE A 11 9.63 3.39 -32.96
N TYR A 12 9.50 3.89 -34.19
CA TYR A 12 10.19 3.36 -35.36
C TYR A 12 11.22 4.39 -35.82
N VAL A 13 12.49 3.98 -35.94
CA VAL A 13 13.58 4.90 -36.31
C VAL A 13 14.50 4.24 -37.34
N PRO A 14 15.16 5.00 -38.24
CA PRO A 14 16.22 4.47 -39.08
C PRO A 14 17.29 3.77 -38.25
N SER A 15 17.79 2.62 -38.70
CA SER A 15 18.79 1.82 -37.97
C SER A 15 20.00 2.64 -37.50
N THR A 16 20.41 3.64 -38.28
CA THR A 16 21.52 4.57 -37.98
C THR A 16 21.28 5.49 -36.78
N HIS A 17 20.03 5.66 -36.33
CA HIS A 17 19.64 6.54 -35.22
C HIS A 17 19.20 5.76 -33.97
N ALA A 18 19.28 4.42 -34.01
CA ALA A 18 18.76 3.54 -32.99
C ALA A 18 19.39 3.74 -31.61
N ASP A 19 20.73 3.85 -31.53
CA ASP A 19 21.44 4.02 -30.26
C ASP A 19 21.09 5.35 -29.60
N LYS A 20 21.14 6.45 -30.36
CA LYS A 20 20.76 7.78 -29.89
C LYS A 20 19.31 7.82 -29.38
N MET A 21 18.40 7.08 -30.03
CA MET A 21 17.02 6.99 -29.58
C MET A 21 16.90 6.24 -28.24
N ARG A 22 17.59 5.11 -28.08
CA ARG A 22 17.61 4.36 -26.81
C ARG A 22 18.17 5.20 -25.66
N GLU A 23 19.27 5.92 -25.90
CA GLU A 23 19.86 6.83 -24.90
C GLU A 23 18.90 7.95 -24.49
N ALA A 24 18.19 8.55 -25.46
CA ALA A 24 17.21 9.60 -25.19
C ALA A 24 16.03 9.08 -24.35
N LEU A 25 15.52 7.89 -24.69
CA LEU A 25 14.46 7.23 -23.93
C LEU A 25 14.92 6.88 -22.51
N ALA A 26 16.11 6.27 -22.36
CA ALA A 26 16.67 5.92 -21.05
C ALA A 26 16.87 7.16 -20.15
N SER A 27 17.41 8.24 -20.71
CA SER A 27 17.62 9.51 -20.00
C SER A 27 16.33 10.14 -19.48
N SER A 28 15.20 9.83 -20.12
CA SER A 28 13.85 10.26 -19.69
C SER A 28 13.16 9.28 -18.73
N LYS A 29 13.90 8.31 -18.18
CA LYS A 29 13.43 7.22 -17.29
C LYS A 29 12.50 6.20 -17.96
N ALA A 30 12.39 6.21 -19.29
CA ALA A 30 11.79 5.07 -19.99
C ALA A 30 12.73 3.86 -19.89
N GLY A 31 12.17 2.67 -19.71
CA GLY A 31 12.92 1.44 -19.51
C GLY A 31 13.39 1.19 -18.07
N ALA A 32 12.92 1.96 -17.10
CA ALA A 32 13.14 1.66 -15.68
C ALA A 32 12.16 0.55 -15.21
N VAL A 33 12.68 -0.65 -14.92
CA VAL A 33 11.93 -1.82 -14.49
C VAL A 33 12.62 -2.49 -13.32
N GLY A 34 12.02 -2.42 -12.12
CA GLY A 34 12.65 -2.95 -10.92
C GLY A 34 14.02 -2.31 -10.66
N ASN A 35 15.07 -3.12 -10.55
CA ASN A 35 16.45 -2.68 -10.36
C ASN A 35 17.22 -2.48 -11.68
N TYR A 36 16.53 -2.48 -12.82
CA TYR A 36 17.13 -2.30 -14.14
C TYR A 36 16.72 -0.95 -14.71
N ASP A 37 17.66 -0.27 -15.34
CA ASP A 37 17.40 0.91 -16.16
C ASP A 37 17.53 0.58 -17.66
N SER A 38 17.19 1.55 -18.50
CA SER A 38 17.47 1.52 -19.95
C SER A 38 16.91 0.30 -20.70
N CYS A 39 15.91 -0.39 -20.15
CA CYS A 39 15.33 -1.58 -20.76
C CYS A 39 14.56 -1.22 -22.03
N SER A 40 14.96 -1.81 -23.15
CA SER A 40 14.21 -1.70 -24.41
C SER A 40 14.39 -2.97 -25.24
N PHE A 41 13.40 -3.26 -26.07
CA PHE A 41 13.46 -4.30 -27.08
C PHE A 41 13.59 -3.67 -28.46
N THR A 42 14.35 -4.29 -29.36
CA THR A 42 14.58 -3.80 -30.72
C THR A 42 14.27 -4.91 -31.73
N GLY A 43 13.41 -4.61 -32.71
CA GLY A 43 13.16 -5.47 -33.87
C GLY A 43 13.42 -4.74 -35.18
N ALA A 44 14.08 -5.38 -36.14
CA ALA A 44 14.31 -4.81 -37.46
C ALA A 44 13.05 -4.91 -38.35
N GLY A 45 12.88 -3.95 -39.26
CA GLY A 45 11.81 -3.95 -40.24
C GLY A 45 12.04 -2.94 -41.36
N THR A 46 11.10 -2.87 -42.30
CA THR A 46 11.13 -1.92 -43.42
C THR A 46 10.02 -0.89 -43.25
N GLY A 47 10.42 0.36 -43.00
CA GLY A 47 9.52 1.50 -43.02
C GLY A 47 9.14 1.88 -44.44
N ARG A 48 7.88 2.23 -44.68
CA ARG A 48 7.38 2.68 -45.97
C ARG A 48 6.57 3.95 -45.83
N PHE A 49 6.94 4.99 -46.58
CA PHE A 49 6.20 6.24 -46.56
C PHE A 49 6.30 6.96 -47.90
N ARG A 50 5.44 7.97 -48.08
CA ARG A 50 5.45 8.86 -49.24
C ARG A 50 5.34 10.30 -48.74
N PRO A 51 6.44 11.09 -48.78
CA PRO A 51 6.37 12.50 -48.42
C PRO A 51 5.41 13.25 -49.35
N LEU A 52 4.58 14.13 -48.80
CA LEU A 52 3.60 14.93 -49.57
C LEU A 52 4.09 16.37 -49.70
N ALA A 53 3.41 17.20 -50.51
CA ALA A 53 3.87 18.55 -50.88
C ALA A 53 4.25 19.48 -49.70
N ASN A 54 3.72 19.24 -48.49
CA ASN A 54 4.00 20.02 -47.29
C ASN A 54 4.93 19.31 -46.28
N SER A 55 5.58 18.22 -46.69
CA SER A 55 6.53 17.49 -45.84
C SER A 55 7.95 18.04 -45.98
N SER A 56 8.70 18.06 -44.89
CA SER A 56 10.16 18.28 -44.90
C SER A 56 10.88 16.97 -44.56
N PRO A 57 10.87 15.96 -45.46
CA PRO A 57 11.39 14.63 -45.13
C PRO A 57 12.90 14.67 -44.92
N ALA A 58 13.38 14.06 -43.83
CA ALA A 58 14.81 13.87 -43.62
C ALA A 58 15.42 12.85 -44.60
N ILE A 59 14.59 11.96 -45.16
CA ILE A 59 14.98 10.89 -46.09
C ILE A 59 13.93 10.82 -47.21
N GLY A 60 14.39 10.76 -48.46
CA GLY A 60 13.55 10.54 -49.64
C GLY A 60 13.11 11.81 -50.38
N SER A 61 12.24 11.63 -51.38
CA SER A 61 11.75 12.70 -52.26
C SER A 61 10.22 12.83 -52.23
N LEU A 62 9.74 14.06 -52.45
CA LEU A 62 8.30 14.35 -52.50
C LEU A 62 7.58 13.48 -53.55
N ASN A 63 6.41 12.97 -53.17
CA ASN A 63 5.51 12.13 -53.97
C ASN A 63 6.09 10.80 -54.47
N LYS A 64 7.25 10.37 -53.96
CA LYS A 64 7.84 9.06 -54.23
C LYS A 64 7.63 8.14 -53.03
N LEU A 65 7.33 6.86 -53.29
CA LEU A 65 7.31 5.86 -52.23
C LEU A 65 8.75 5.54 -51.85
N GLU A 66 9.07 5.64 -50.57
CA GLU A 66 10.39 5.36 -50.01
C GLU A 66 10.31 4.11 -49.13
N GLU A 67 11.37 3.32 -49.15
CA GLU A 67 11.58 2.17 -48.26
C GLU A 67 12.88 2.39 -47.48
N VAL A 68 12.84 2.23 -46.15
CA VAL A 68 13.99 2.48 -45.27
C VAL A 68 14.14 1.33 -44.28
N ASP A 69 15.38 0.92 -44.03
CA ASP A 69 15.70 -0.01 -42.95
C ASP A 69 15.52 0.69 -41.61
N GLU A 70 14.48 0.29 -40.88
CA GLU A 70 14.11 0.84 -39.59
C GLU A 70 14.18 -0.21 -38.50
N VAL A 71 14.23 0.27 -37.27
CA VAL A 71 14.07 -0.54 -36.08
C VAL A 71 12.86 -0.07 -35.28
N ARG A 72 12.04 -1.02 -34.86
CA ARG A 72 11.00 -0.86 -33.85
C ARG A 72 11.67 -0.95 -32.48
N ILE A 73 11.72 0.16 -31.76
CA ILE A 73 12.18 0.22 -30.37
C ILE A 73 10.95 0.26 -29.47
N GLU A 74 10.87 -0.67 -28.54
CA GLU A 74 9.80 -0.76 -27.54
C GLU A 74 10.39 -0.65 -26.14
N THR A 75 9.78 0.16 -25.28
CA THR A 75 10.19 0.32 -23.89
C THR A 75 8.97 0.59 -23.00
N VAL A 76 9.08 0.30 -21.71
CA VAL A 76 8.03 0.59 -20.74
C VAL A 76 8.27 1.94 -20.04
N VAL A 77 7.21 2.65 -19.70
CA VAL A 77 7.30 3.96 -19.06
C VAL A 77 6.16 4.19 -18.08
N GLN A 78 6.47 4.72 -16.90
CA GLN A 78 5.46 5.12 -15.93
C GLN A 78 4.71 6.35 -16.43
N LYS A 79 3.41 6.45 -16.14
CA LYS A 79 2.55 7.58 -16.53
C LYS A 79 3.16 8.95 -16.26
N GLN A 80 3.82 9.12 -15.12
CA GLN A 80 4.45 10.39 -14.71
C GLN A 80 5.64 10.82 -15.60
N PHE A 81 6.31 9.86 -16.26
CA PHE A 81 7.46 10.13 -17.14
C PHE A 81 7.11 10.05 -18.63
N LEU A 82 5.90 9.58 -18.98
CA LEU A 82 5.48 9.38 -20.37
C LEU A 82 5.59 10.66 -21.20
N ALA A 83 5.13 11.81 -20.68
CA ALA A 83 5.19 13.07 -21.40
C ALA A 83 6.63 13.54 -21.65
N GLU A 84 7.54 13.27 -20.72
CA GLU A 84 8.96 13.59 -20.86
C GLU A 84 9.63 12.66 -21.88
N ALA A 85 9.33 11.36 -21.83
CA ALA A 85 9.84 10.37 -22.76
C ALA A 85 9.42 10.64 -24.21
N VAL A 86 8.16 11.01 -24.44
CA VAL A 86 7.67 11.39 -25.77
C VAL A 86 8.40 12.64 -26.28
N LYS A 87 8.60 13.66 -25.44
CA LYS A 87 9.36 14.87 -25.83
C LYS A 87 10.81 14.54 -26.16
N ALA A 88 11.47 13.71 -25.37
CA ALA A 88 12.83 13.26 -25.62
C ALA A 88 12.93 12.49 -26.93
N ALA A 89 12.00 11.58 -27.18
CA ALA A 89 11.91 10.82 -28.42
C ALA A 89 11.73 11.74 -29.63
N LYS A 90 10.74 12.66 -29.62
CA LYS A 90 10.53 13.62 -30.72
C LYS A 90 11.78 14.47 -30.99
N LYS A 91 12.49 14.89 -29.94
CA LYS A 91 13.73 15.69 -30.07
C LYS A 91 14.90 14.89 -30.66
N ALA A 92 15.01 13.61 -30.31
CA ALA A 92 16.09 12.75 -30.79
C ALA A 92 15.83 12.19 -32.20
N HIS A 93 14.57 12.17 -32.62
CA HIS A 93 14.14 11.56 -33.88
C HIS A 93 14.58 12.38 -35.11
N PRO A 94 15.02 11.74 -36.21
CA PRO A 94 15.40 12.45 -37.43
C PRO A 94 14.20 13.01 -38.22
N TYR A 95 13.03 12.38 -38.10
CA TYR A 95 11.80 12.83 -38.79
C TYR A 95 11.07 13.91 -38.01
N GLU A 96 10.49 14.85 -38.75
CA GLU A 96 9.65 15.94 -38.23
C GLU A 96 8.48 15.42 -37.39
N GLU A 97 7.75 14.42 -37.93
CA GLU A 97 6.63 13.79 -37.24
C GLU A 97 6.88 12.27 -37.10
N PRO A 98 7.44 11.81 -35.97
CA PRO A 98 7.69 10.38 -35.74
C PRO A 98 6.40 9.60 -35.48
N ALA A 99 6.36 8.36 -35.97
CA ALA A 99 5.32 7.40 -35.59
C ALA A 99 5.62 6.84 -34.18
N ILE A 100 4.80 7.22 -33.20
CA ILE A 100 4.90 6.78 -31.80
C ILE A 100 3.58 6.12 -31.40
N HIS A 101 3.64 4.88 -30.90
CA HIS A 101 2.49 4.20 -30.31
C HIS A 101 2.65 4.13 -28.80
N ILE A 102 1.55 4.42 -28.09
CA ILE A 102 1.49 4.37 -26.63
C ILE A 102 0.32 3.46 -26.29
N THR A 103 0.60 2.35 -25.60
CA THR A 103 -0.42 1.41 -25.15
C THR A 103 -0.33 1.31 -23.64
N GLU A 104 -1.46 1.50 -22.94
CA GLU A 104 -1.50 1.22 -21.50
C GLU A 104 -1.29 -0.28 -21.27
N ILE A 105 -0.40 -0.63 -20.34
CA ILE A 105 -0.08 -2.01 -20.02
C ILE A 105 -0.34 -2.27 -18.54
N ILE A 106 -0.78 -3.48 -18.25
CA ILE A 106 -0.96 -3.96 -16.88
C ILE A 106 0.24 -4.85 -16.57
N ASP A 107 0.96 -4.54 -15.49
CA ASP A 107 2.06 -5.39 -15.02
C ASP A 107 1.51 -6.78 -14.66
N TYR A 108 2.13 -7.85 -15.17
CA TYR A 108 1.72 -9.22 -14.89
C TYR A 108 1.77 -9.53 -13.39
N LYS A 109 2.59 -8.81 -12.59
CA LYS A 109 2.61 -8.91 -11.13
C LYS A 109 1.28 -8.53 -10.49
N LEU A 110 0.46 -7.71 -11.17
CA LEU A 110 -0.90 -7.41 -10.75
C LEU A 110 -1.84 -8.60 -10.99
N TYR A 111 -1.53 -9.48 -11.94
CA TYR A 111 -2.30 -10.69 -12.26
C TYR A 111 -1.85 -11.93 -11.48
N LEU A 112 -0.54 -12.08 -11.26
CA LEU A 112 0.00 -13.21 -10.48
C LEU A 112 -0.22 -13.01 -8.98
N GLY A 113 -0.55 -11.79 -8.53
CA GLY A 113 -0.19 -11.41 -7.17
C GLY A 113 1.34 -11.37 -7.04
N ASN A 114 1.85 -10.81 -5.95
CA ASN A 114 3.30 -10.81 -5.72
C ASN A 114 3.78 -12.23 -5.34
N ASP A 115 3.94 -13.11 -6.31
CA ASP A 115 4.49 -14.47 -6.11
C ASP A 115 6.00 -14.48 -5.78
N ASP A 116 6.66 -13.32 -5.71
CA ASP A 116 8.04 -13.16 -5.23
C ASP A 116 8.11 -12.91 -3.70
N CYS A 117 7.26 -13.56 -2.91
CA CYS A 117 7.43 -13.68 -1.45
C CYS A 117 7.25 -15.13 -1.00
N THR A 118 8.35 -15.88 -1.04
CA THR A 118 8.71 -16.99 -0.14
C THR A 118 7.57 -17.60 0.69
N SER A 119 6.99 -18.72 0.22
CA SER A 119 6.33 -19.79 0.99
C SER A 119 5.15 -19.50 1.95
N THR A 120 4.91 -18.28 2.43
CA THR A 120 3.94 -17.98 3.49
C THR A 120 2.53 -17.63 3.00
N SER A 121 2.39 -17.07 1.78
CA SER A 121 1.05 -16.83 1.18
C SER A 121 0.26 -18.13 0.95
N SER A 122 0.96 -19.24 0.66
CA SER A 122 0.31 -20.52 0.36
C SER A 122 -0.47 -21.11 1.54
N ALA A 123 -0.01 -20.91 2.79
CA ALA A 123 -0.60 -21.53 3.96
C ALA A 123 -1.92 -20.86 4.41
N LEU A 124 -2.04 -19.53 4.24
CA LEU A 124 -3.28 -18.80 4.56
C LEU A 124 -4.32 -18.88 3.44
N SER A 125 -3.90 -19.08 2.18
CA SER A 125 -4.81 -19.15 1.03
C SER A 125 -5.92 -20.22 1.17
N ARG A 126 -5.66 -21.31 1.92
CA ARG A 126 -6.61 -22.40 2.16
C ARG A 126 -7.86 -21.99 2.95
N PHE A 127 -7.81 -20.87 3.68
CA PHE A 127 -8.92 -20.39 4.50
C PHE A 127 -9.88 -19.47 3.72
N GLY A 128 -9.62 -19.21 2.44
CA GLY A 128 -10.39 -18.25 1.65
C GLY A 128 -10.11 -16.78 2.06
N PRO A 129 -11.00 -15.84 1.70
CA PRO A 129 -10.87 -14.43 2.08
C PRO A 129 -10.94 -14.24 3.60
N ILE A 130 -9.96 -13.55 4.18
CA ILE A 130 -9.87 -13.28 5.62
C ILE A 130 -9.82 -11.79 5.93
N SER A 131 -10.38 -11.37 7.07
CA SER A 131 -10.22 -10.02 7.60
C SER A 131 -9.32 -10.02 8.84
N VAL A 132 -8.23 -9.25 8.78
CA VAL A 132 -7.26 -9.11 9.85
C VAL A 132 -7.21 -7.67 10.31
N VAL A 133 -7.37 -7.42 11.61
CA VAL A 133 -7.19 -6.09 12.20
C VAL A 133 -5.86 -6.03 12.94
N LEU A 134 -5.05 -5.00 12.67
CA LEU A 134 -3.86 -4.69 13.45
C LEU A 134 -4.14 -3.60 14.49
N GLU A 135 -3.92 -3.96 15.74
CA GLU A 135 -4.09 -3.14 16.94
C GLU A 135 -2.75 -2.90 17.65
N GLY A 136 -2.75 -1.97 18.60
CA GLY A 136 -1.57 -1.66 19.41
C GLY A 136 -1.38 -0.15 19.64
N LEU A 137 -0.39 0.19 20.47
CA LEU A 137 -0.12 1.60 20.83
C LEU A 137 0.46 2.42 19.68
N ASP A 138 0.44 3.74 19.80
CA ASP A 138 1.13 4.61 18.86
C ASP A 138 2.65 4.45 18.93
N GLY A 139 3.29 4.47 17.75
CA GLY A 139 4.73 4.29 17.61
C GLY A 139 5.22 2.85 17.46
N VAL A 140 4.35 1.83 17.54
CA VAL A 140 4.77 0.41 17.36
C VAL A 140 5.01 0.00 15.90
N GLY A 141 4.69 0.86 14.93
CA GLY A 141 4.92 0.60 13.50
C GLY A 141 3.74 -0.02 12.74
N LYS A 142 2.53 0.02 13.31
CA LYS A 142 1.31 -0.61 12.75
C LYS A 142 1.10 -0.31 11.27
N SER A 143 1.03 0.95 10.87
CA SER A 143 0.70 1.30 9.47
C SER A 143 1.72 0.75 8.47
N THR A 144 3.01 0.75 8.81
CA THR A 144 4.06 0.16 7.97
C THR A 144 3.91 -1.35 7.87
N VAL A 145 3.64 -2.02 8.99
CA VAL A 145 3.43 -3.47 9.04
C VAL A 145 2.13 -3.87 8.37
N ALA A 146 1.04 -3.11 8.54
CA ALA A 146 -0.26 -3.32 7.92
C ALA A 146 -0.18 -3.26 6.41
N GLU A 147 0.50 -2.25 5.86
CA GLU A 147 0.71 -2.11 4.43
C GLU A 147 1.51 -3.28 3.85
N LYS A 148 2.59 -3.70 4.52
CA LYS A 148 3.39 -4.86 4.08
C LYS A 148 2.60 -6.15 4.20
N LEU A 149 1.89 -6.37 5.30
CA LEU A 149 1.05 -7.56 5.52
C LEU A 149 -0.04 -7.65 4.45
N ALA A 150 -0.70 -6.54 4.13
CA ALA A 150 -1.70 -6.49 3.07
C ALA A 150 -1.10 -6.90 1.72
N ALA A 151 0.10 -6.39 1.39
CA ALA A 151 0.80 -6.76 0.17
C ALA A 151 1.18 -8.26 0.12
N VAL A 152 1.62 -8.84 1.25
CA VAL A 152 1.97 -10.27 1.36
C VAL A 152 0.74 -11.17 1.25
N LEU A 153 -0.39 -10.75 1.82
CA LEU A 153 -1.66 -11.51 1.80
C LEU A 153 -2.51 -11.25 0.56
N ASN A 154 -2.05 -10.40 -0.38
CA ASN A 154 -2.86 -9.88 -1.48
C ASN A 154 -4.22 -9.34 -1.02
N ALA A 155 -4.22 -8.65 0.13
CA ALA A 155 -5.39 -8.15 0.81
C ALA A 155 -5.58 -6.65 0.56
N GLU A 156 -6.81 -6.18 0.66
CA GLU A 156 -7.12 -4.76 0.68
C GLU A 156 -6.66 -4.12 2.00
N HIS A 157 -5.81 -3.09 1.90
CA HIS A 157 -5.38 -2.33 3.06
C HIS A 157 -6.38 -1.21 3.36
N MET A 158 -7.00 -1.29 4.53
CA MET A 158 -7.98 -0.33 5.03
C MET A 158 -7.49 0.35 6.31
N MET A 159 -8.10 1.47 6.68
CA MET A 159 -7.73 2.22 7.89
C MET A 159 -8.96 2.84 8.55
N THR A 160 -8.92 3.01 9.88
CA THR A 160 -9.86 3.87 10.60
C THR A 160 -9.22 5.21 11.00
N PRO A 161 -9.94 6.35 10.85
CA PRO A 161 -11.25 6.48 10.22
C PRO A 161 -11.15 6.32 8.68
N PRO A 162 -12.23 5.88 8.02
CA PRO A 162 -12.26 5.67 6.57
C PRO A 162 -12.03 6.99 5.81
N ALA A 163 -11.61 6.89 4.54
CA ALA A 163 -11.17 8.03 3.74
C ALA A 163 -12.19 9.18 3.70
N ILE A 164 -13.48 8.85 3.59
CA ILE A 164 -14.59 9.81 3.56
C ILE A 164 -14.69 10.67 4.84
N MET A 165 -14.21 10.17 5.98
CA MET A 165 -14.28 10.87 7.26
C MET A 165 -13.01 11.68 7.57
N ARG A 166 -11.91 11.50 6.81
CA ARG A 166 -10.62 12.12 7.13
C ARG A 166 -10.65 13.64 7.13
N THR A 167 -11.41 14.24 6.22
CA THR A 167 -11.55 15.71 6.09
C THR A 167 -12.06 16.36 7.38
N GLY A 168 -12.90 15.67 8.16
CA GLY A 168 -13.43 16.18 9.43
C GLY A 168 -12.56 15.87 10.65
N ARG A 169 -11.53 15.02 10.52
CA ARG A 169 -10.79 14.45 11.66
C ARG A 169 -10.19 15.52 12.56
N GLU A 170 -9.55 16.54 11.97
CA GLU A 170 -8.88 17.59 12.73
C GLU A 170 -9.83 18.37 13.63
N TRP A 171 -11.06 18.60 13.16
CA TRP A 171 -12.08 19.28 13.94
C TRP A 171 -12.54 18.43 15.13
N PHE A 172 -12.81 17.13 14.90
CA PHE A 172 -13.24 16.19 15.95
C PHE A 172 -12.17 15.92 17.00
N VAL A 173 -10.88 15.92 16.63
CA VAL A 173 -9.77 15.76 17.57
C VAL A 173 -9.71 16.90 18.59
N LYS A 174 -10.18 18.10 18.23
CA LYS A 174 -10.23 19.29 19.10
C LYS A 174 -11.48 19.37 19.97
N GLN A 175 -12.46 18.47 19.79
CA GLN A 175 -13.68 18.44 20.58
C GLN A 175 -13.48 17.69 21.90
N ASP A 176 -14.52 17.70 22.73
CA ASP A 176 -14.55 16.93 23.97
C ASP A 176 -14.47 15.40 23.72
N ASN A 177 -14.26 14.68 24.82
CA ASN A 177 -14.08 13.23 24.76
C ASN A 177 -15.28 12.47 24.20
N HIS A 178 -16.51 12.93 24.38
CA HIS A 178 -17.69 12.24 23.85
C HIS A 178 -17.78 12.38 22.34
N MET A 179 -17.61 13.60 21.82
CA MET A 179 -17.64 13.88 20.39
C MET A 179 -16.54 13.11 19.64
N ARG A 180 -15.32 13.09 20.17
CA ARG A 180 -14.20 12.34 19.58
C ARG A 180 -14.48 10.84 19.55
N LYS A 181 -15.04 10.26 20.63
CA LYS A 181 -15.38 8.83 20.69
C LYS A 181 -16.49 8.47 19.71
N ALA A 182 -17.52 9.30 19.60
CA ALA A 182 -18.61 9.11 18.65
C ALA A 182 -18.09 9.09 17.20
N TYR A 183 -17.18 10.02 16.86
CA TYR A 183 -16.56 10.07 15.54
C TYR A 183 -15.83 8.76 15.17
N TYR A 184 -14.98 8.24 16.06
CA TYR A 184 -14.27 6.98 15.79
C TYR A 184 -15.22 5.78 15.78
N MET A 185 -16.26 5.77 16.61
CA MET A 185 -17.26 4.71 16.61
C MET A 185 -18.01 4.65 15.28
N VAL A 186 -18.49 5.79 14.76
CA VAL A 186 -19.11 5.87 13.43
C VAL A 186 -18.14 5.40 12.34
N GLY A 187 -16.87 5.77 12.44
CA GLY A 187 -15.81 5.30 11.54
C GLY A 187 -15.64 3.78 11.55
N ASN A 188 -15.76 3.13 12.71
CA ASN A 188 -15.72 1.66 12.81
C ASN A 188 -16.93 1.01 12.12
N PHE A 189 -18.14 1.56 12.23
CA PHE A 189 -19.30 1.00 11.54
C PHE A 189 -19.16 1.09 10.02
N ILE A 190 -18.67 2.22 9.51
CA ILE A 190 -18.43 2.39 8.06
C ILE A 190 -17.34 1.43 7.58
N ALA A 191 -16.18 1.41 8.25
CA ALA A 191 -15.09 0.51 7.90
C ALA A 191 -15.48 -0.97 8.04
N GLY A 192 -16.36 -1.31 8.99
CA GLY A 192 -16.92 -2.65 9.15
C GLY A 192 -17.76 -3.09 7.97
N SER A 193 -18.65 -2.22 7.51
CA SER A 193 -19.48 -2.46 6.33
C SER A 193 -18.64 -2.63 5.06
N GLU A 194 -17.64 -1.77 4.87
CA GLU A 194 -16.69 -1.87 3.75
C GLU A 194 -15.88 -3.17 3.81
N MET A 195 -15.39 -3.54 5.00
CA MET A 195 -14.65 -4.78 5.24
C MET A 195 -15.52 -6.02 4.96
N GLN A 196 -16.77 -6.02 5.40
CA GLN A 196 -17.73 -7.07 5.11
C GLN A 196 -17.97 -7.21 3.60
N GLN A 197 -18.16 -6.09 2.91
CA GLN A 197 -18.36 -6.10 1.46
C GLN A 197 -17.15 -6.70 0.72
N CYS A 198 -15.92 -6.35 1.14
CA CYS A 198 -14.71 -6.91 0.55
C CYS A 198 -14.63 -8.43 0.75
N VAL A 199 -14.82 -8.90 1.98
CA VAL A 199 -14.65 -10.32 2.32
C VAL A 199 -15.78 -11.17 1.76
N GLU A 200 -17.04 -10.83 2.06
CA GLU A 200 -18.18 -11.70 1.74
C GLU A 200 -18.61 -11.59 0.28
N LYS A 201 -18.64 -10.37 -0.29
CA LYS A 201 -19.19 -10.15 -1.64
C LYS A 201 -18.12 -10.17 -2.71
N GLN A 202 -16.98 -9.54 -2.46
CA GLN A 202 -15.90 -9.43 -3.46
C GLN A 202 -14.88 -10.56 -3.36
N GLN A 203 -14.96 -11.39 -2.32
CA GLN A 203 -14.03 -12.49 -2.06
C GLN A 203 -12.58 -11.99 -1.97
N ARG A 204 -12.36 -10.87 -1.28
CA ARG A 204 -11.04 -10.26 -1.07
C ARG A 204 -10.72 -10.17 0.41
N SER A 205 -9.51 -10.62 0.77
CA SER A 205 -8.98 -10.45 2.12
C SER A 205 -8.78 -8.98 2.44
N VAL A 206 -8.82 -8.63 3.73
CA VAL A 206 -8.65 -7.26 4.24
C VAL A 206 -7.63 -7.25 5.36
N VAL A 207 -6.76 -6.24 5.37
CA VAL A 207 -5.95 -5.86 6.52
C VAL A 207 -6.34 -4.43 6.94
N LEU A 208 -6.80 -4.27 8.17
CA LEU A 208 -7.34 -3.01 8.69
C LEU A 208 -6.45 -2.46 9.83
N ASP A 209 -5.96 -1.23 9.68
CA ASP A 209 -5.23 -0.52 10.74
C ASP A 209 -6.21 0.15 11.72
N ARG A 210 -6.24 -0.40 12.95
CA ARG A 210 -7.14 -0.07 14.07
C ARG A 210 -8.63 -0.26 13.79
N TYR A 211 -9.37 -0.70 14.80
CA TYR A 211 -10.82 -0.87 14.69
C TYR A 211 -11.55 -0.63 16.03
N PHE A 212 -12.63 -1.37 16.25
CA PHE A 212 -13.42 -1.34 17.48
C PHE A 212 -12.59 -1.64 18.72
N ALA A 213 -11.67 -2.59 18.65
CA ALA A 213 -10.87 -2.98 19.79
C ALA A 213 -9.97 -1.84 20.28
N SER A 214 -9.33 -1.09 19.37
CA SER A 214 -8.67 0.18 19.68
C SER A 214 -9.59 1.13 20.46
N THR A 215 -10.81 1.31 19.96
CA THR A 215 -11.75 2.28 20.55
C THR A 215 -12.08 1.93 21.99
N ILE A 216 -12.44 0.68 22.26
CA ILE A 216 -12.77 0.21 23.61
C ILE A 216 -11.54 0.18 24.53
N ALA A 217 -10.43 -0.38 24.07
CA ALA A 217 -9.22 -0.50 24.86
C ALA A 217 -8.70 0.86 25.34
N TYR A 218 -8.75 1.86 24.47
CA TYR A 218 -8.36 3.23 24.83
C TYR A 218 -9.37 3.92 25.74
N ILE A 219 -10.68 3.69 25.56
CA ILE A 219 -11.70 4.27 26.44
C ILE A 219 -11.59 3.72 27.85
N VAL A 220 -11.41 2.40 28.00
CA VAL A 220 -11.38 1.73 29.30
C VAL A 220 -10.00 1.86 29.95
N GLY A 221 -8.92 1.63 29.19
CA GLY A 221 -7.55 1.66 29.70
C GLY A 221 -7.10 3.03 30.22
N LYS A 222 -7.64 4.13 29.65
CA LYS A 222 -7.37 5.52 30.09
C LYS A 222 -8.32 6.04 31.18
N LYS A 223 -9.33 5.27 31.62
CA LYS A 223 -10.09 5.62 32.84
C LYS A 223 -9.17 5.55 34.06
N ASP A 224 -9.62 6.14 35.18
CA ASP A 224 -8.89 6.18 36.46
C ASP A 224 -8.11 4.88 36.72
N THR A 225 -6.78 5.00 36.69
CA THR A 225 -5.85 3.87 36.78
C THR A 225 -5.76 3.30 38.18
N HIS A 226 -6.34 3.97 39.18
CA HIS A 226 -6.46 3.47 40.55
C HIS A 226 -7.66 2.53 40.75
N LEU A 227 -8.62 2.54 39.82
CA LEU A 227 -9.75 1.61 39.82
C LEU A 227 -9.41 0.33 39.02
N PRO A 228 -9.92 -0.84 39.44
CA PRO A 228 -9.75 -2.06 38.67
C PRO A 228 -10.38 -1.91 37.27
N LEU A 229 -9.86 -2.66 36.30
CA LEU A 229 -10.56 -2.82 35.03
C LEU A 229 -11.89 -3.55 35.25
N PRO A 230 -12.91 -3.28 34.42
CA PRO A 230 -14.12 -4.09 34.40
C PRO A 230 -13.78 -5.58 34.16
N ALA A 231 -14.63 -6.48 34.63
CA ALA A 231 -14.49 -7.90 34.34
C ALA A 231 -14.60 -8.15 32.83
N LYS A 232 -14.06 -9.26 32.33
CA LYS A 232 -14.08 -9.60 30.90
C LYS A 232 -15.51 -9.72 30.35
N GLU A 233 -16.44 -10.15 31.20
CA GLU A 233 -17.86 -10.33 30.89
C GLU A 233 -18.66 -9.01 30.93
N ASP A 234 -18.01 -7.90 31.30
CA ASP A 234 -18.66 -6.59 31.31
C ASP A 234 -19.12 -6.21 29.88
N PRO A 235 -20.36 -5.71 29.71
CA PRO A 235 -20.89 -5.31 28.41
C PRO A 235 -20.01 -4.33 27.63
N VAL A 236 -19.12 -3.59 28.28
CA VAL A 236 -18.16 -2.70 27.61
C VAL A 236 -17.22 -3.44 26.64
N PHE A 237 -16.96 -4.73 26.87
CA PHE A 237 -16.14 -5.57 26.01
C PHE A 237 -16.97 -6.43 25.04
N ALA A 238 -18.30 -6.33 25.10
CA ALA A 238 -19.17 -7.04 24.17
C ALA A 238 -18.99 -6.50 22.75
N TRP A 239 -18.95 -7.41 21.78
CA TRP A 239 -18.92 -7.05 20.36
C TRP A 239 -20.32 -6.62 19.91
N PRO A 240 -20.49 -5.46 19.25
CA PRO A 240 -21.81 -5.03 18.77
C PRO A 240 -22.34 -5.95 17.67
N ASP A 241 -23.62 -6.31 17.73
CA ASP A 241 -24.24 -7.27 16.80
C ASP A 241 -24.21 -6.78 15.35
N GLU A 242 -24.36 -5.46 15.12
CA GLU A 242 -24.38 -4.86 13.79
C GLU A 242 -22.97 -4.57 13.23
N LEU A 243 -21.92 -4.79 14.02
CA LEU A 243 -20.55 -4.51 13.63
C LEU A 243 -19.87 -5.76 13.09
N TYR A 244 -19.39 -5.71 11.84
CA TYR A 244 -18.73 -6.86 11.23
C TYR A 244 -17.51 -7.32 12.04
N ARG A 245 -17.50 -8.59 12.44
CA ARG A 245 -16.45 -9.18 13.25
C ARG A 245 -15.32 -9.71 12.37
N PRO A 246 -14.07 -9.26 12.55
CA PRO A 246 -12.95 -9.73 11.73
C PRO A 246 -12.59 -11.19 12.03
N SER A 247 -12.00 -11.88 11.05
CA SER A 247 -11.48 -13.25 11.22
C SER A 247 -10.40 -13.33 12.30
N CYS A 248 -9.57 -12.29 12.41
CA CYS A 248 -8.52 -12.21 13.42
C CYS A 248 -8.25 -10.75 13.82
N MET A 249 -7.96 -10.53 15.10
CA MET A 249 -7.44 -9.26 15.63
C MET A 249 -6.08 -9.52 16.23
N ILE A 250 -5.07 -8.77 15.83
CA ILE A 250 -3.70 -8.89 16.30
C ILE A 250 -3.32 -7.62 17.04
N VAL A 251 -2.81 -7.73 18.27
CA VAL A 251 -2.23 -6.59 18.98
C VAL A 251 -0.70 -6.69 18.92
N LEU A 252 -0.08 -5.66 18.34
CA LEU A 252 1.37 -5.51 18.31
C LEU A 252 1.84 -4.85 19.60
N VAL A 253 2.68 -5.54 20.34
CA VAL A 253 3.25 -5.05 21.60
C VAL A 253 4.75 -4.86 21.44
N LEU A 254 5.22 -3.63 21.68
CA LEU A 254 6.63 -3.26 21.63
C LEU A 254 7.02 -2.71 23.00
N PRO A 255 8.12 -3.17 23.62
CA PRO A 255 8.62 -2.61 24.88
C PRO A 255 8.76 -1.10 24.82
N GLU A 256 8.52 -0.42 25.94
CA GLU A 256 8.51 1.04 25.96
C GLU A 256 9.85 1.65 25.56
N ALA A 257 10.96 1.06 26.00
CA ALA A 257 12.31 1.49 25.64
C ALA A 257 12.52 1.51 24.11
N ASP A 258 12.13 0.43 23.43
CA ASP A 258 12.23 0.33 21.97
C ASP A 258 11.26 1.27 21.26
N ARG A 259 10.04 1.43 21.82
CA ARG A 259 9.06 2.38 21.32
C ARG A 259 9.60 3.81 21.38
N VAL A 260 10.37 4.17 22.41
CA VAL A 260 11.02 5.49 22.53
C VAL A 260 12.20 5.63 21.54
N LEU A 261 13.03 4.60 21.37
CA LEU A 261 14.15 4.63 20.42
C LEU A 261 13.68 4.80 18.97
N ARG A 262 12.63 4.08 18.55
CA ARG A 262 12.01 4.25 17.22
C ARG A 262 11.42 5.65 17.00
N ARG A 263 11.17 6.42 18.07
CA ARG A 263 10.69 7.81 18.00
C ARG A 263 11.82 8.81 17.79
N GLN A 264 12.98 8.62 18.40
CA GLN A 264 14.13 9.54 18.27
C GLN A 264 14.69 9.61 16.84
N GLY A 265 14.44 8.59 16.01
CA GLY A 265 14.77 8.59 14.58
C GLY A 265 13.81 9.37 13.68
N ARG A 266 12.65 9.83 14.19
CA ARG A 266 11.79 10.80 13.50
C ARG A 266 12.26 12.18 13.94
N THR A 267 12.67 13.02 12.99
CA THR A 267 13.02 14.43 13.21
C THR A 267 12.11 15.07 14.25
N ALA A 268 12.69 15.68 15.29
CA ALA A 268 12.04 16.29 16.46
C ALA A 268 10.60 16.79 16.19
N ILE A 269 9.62 15.91 16.38
CA ILE A 269 8.21 16.27 16.49
C ILE A 269 7.94 16.34 18.00
N GLU A 270 7.31 17.42 18.45
CA GLU A 270 6.86 17.58 19.83
C GLU A 270 6.12 16.33 20.32
N GLU A 271 6.41 15.90 21.55
CA GLU A 271 5.72 14.77 22.20
C GLU A 271 4.21 15.02 22.17
N THR A 272 3.45 14.11 21.57
CA THR A 272 2.00 14.26 21.50
C THR A 272 1.40 14.15 22.91
N PRO A 273 0.22 14.77 23.18
CA PRO A 273 -0.44 14.66 24.48
C PRO A 273 -0.70 13.21 24.92
N GLU A 274 -0.92 12.32 23.96
CA GLU A 274 -1.08 10.89 24.22
C GLU A 274 0.23 10.23 24.64
N GLU A 275 1.34 10.55 23.98
CA GLU A 275 2.65 10.00 24.34
C GLU A 275 3.09 10.46 25.72
N LYS A 276 2.88 11.74 26.04
CA LYS A 276 3.15 12.30 27.37
C LYS A 276 2.36 11.57 28.44
N LEU A 277 1.05 11.37 28.22
CA LEU A 277 0.17 10.66 29.15
C LEU A 277 0.65 9.22 29.43
N LEU A 278 1.03 8.48 28.39
CA LEU A 278 1.50 7.10 28.54
C LEU A 278 2.85 7.00 29.26
N ARG A 279 3.72 8.00 29.10
CA ARG A 279 5.02 8.09 29.81
C ARG A 279 4.84 8.45 31.27
N GLU A 280 3.90 9.35 31.59
CA GLU A 280 3.63 9.81 32.95
C GLU A 280 2.92 8.73 33.80
N ASP A 281 2.07 7.91 33.19
CA ASP A 281 1.43 6.78 33.87
C ASP A 281 1.57 5.47 33.06
N PRO A 282 2.64 4.70 33.29
CA PRO A 282 2.87 3.41 32.62
C PRO A 282 1.74 2.39 32.83
N ARG A 283 0.93 2.53 33.88
CA ARG A 283 -0.24 1.65 34.12
C ARG A 283 -1.26 1.75 33.00
N ILE A 284 -1.33 2.88 32.30
CA ILE A 284 -2.25 3.06 31.17
C ILE A 284 -1.88 2.10 30.03
N THR A 285 -0.59 1.96 29.71
CA THR A 285 -0.10 1.04 28.68
C THR A 285 -0.49 -0.40 29.01
N GLU A 286 -0.22 -0.81 30.25
CA GLU A 286 -0.55 -2.16 30.72
C GLU A 286 -2.07 -2.42 30.65
N ARG A 287 -2.88 -1.48 31.12
CA ARG A 287 -4.34 -1.58 31.08
C ARG A 287 -4.91 -1.64 29.66
N ILE A 288 -4.35 -0.86 28.73
CA ILE A 288 -4.75 -0.91 27.31
C ILE A 288 -4.46 -2.30 26.74
N ASN A 289 -3.28 -2.87 27.01
CA ASN A 289 -2.92 -4.22 26.56
C ASN A 289 -3.85 -5.28 27.15
N GLN A 290 -4.15 -5.21 28.45
CA GLN A 290 -5.13 -6.10 29.09
C GLN A 290 -6.52 -5.99 28.45
N CYS A 291 -6.97 -4.78 28.09
CA CYS A 291 -8.23 -4.62 27.37
C CYS A 291 -8.21 -5.30 26.00
N TYR A 292 -7.11 -5.22 25.24
CA TYR A 292 -6.99 -5.95 23.97
C TYR A 292 -7.10 -7.46 24.17
N GLU A 293 -6.49 -8.01 25.22
CA GLU A 293 -6.60 -9.44 25.56
C GLU A 293 -8.05 -9.83 25.92
N MET A 294 -8.75 -8.99 26.69
CA MET A 294 -10.17 -9.19 27.03
C MET A 294 -11.07 -9.19 25.78
N LEU A 295 -10.75 -8.34 24.80
CA LEU A 295 -11.43 -8.25 23.50
C LEU A 295 -11.08 -9.41 22.55
N GLY A 296 -10.14 -10.27 22.92
CA GLY A 296 -9.74 -11.44 22.13
C GLY A 296 -8.71 -11.15 21.04
N CYS A 297 -7.94 -10.06 21.16
CA CYS A 297 -6.80 -9.82 20.28
C CYS A 297 -5.67 -10.82 20.58
N LEU A 298 -5.06 -11.38 19.54
CA LEU A 298 -3.86 -12.20 19.66
C LEU A 298 -2.64 -11.30 19.84
N ARG A 299 -1.89 -11.55 20.90
CA ARG A 299 -0.67 -10.81 21.19
C ARG A 299 0.48 -11.25 20.28
N VAL A 300 1.14 -10.28 19.66
CA VAL A 300 2.41 -10.45 18.94
C VAL A 300 3.44 -9.50 19.53
N ASP A 301 4.43 -10.06 20.22
CA ASP A 301 5.54 -9.32 20.79
C ASP A 301 6.60 -9.00 19.72
N ILE A 302 6.98 -7.72 19.67
CA ILE A 302 7.96 -7.14 18.74
C ILE A 302 9.16 -6.64 19.55
N GLU A 303 10.36 -6.81 19.01
CA GLU A 303 11.59 -6.22 19.54
C GLU A 303 12.02 -5.01 18.71
N GLY A 304 12.76 -4.06 19.31
CA GLY A 304 13.28 -2.89 18.61
C GLY A 304 14.08 -3.23 17.35
N SER A 305 14.82 -4.34 17.39
CA SER A 305 15.63 -4.92 16.32
C SER A 305 14.83 -5.60 15.20
N ASP A 306 13.56 -5.94 15.42
CA ASP A 306 12.75 -6.62 14.42
C ASP A 306 12.53 -5.74 13.18
N GLY A 307 12.99 -6.21 12.03
CA GLY A 307 12.63 -5.66 10.73
C GLY A 307 11.16 -5.93 10.39
N VAL A 308 10.61 -5.16 9.44
CA VAL A 308 9.18 -5.27 9.05
C VAL A 308 8.81 -6.69 8.61
N ASP A 309 9.67 -7.36 7.83
CA ASP A 309 9.41 -8.72 7.35
C ASP A 309 9.36 -9.75 8.50
N ALA A 310 10.21 -9.59 9.52
CA ALA A 310 10.20 -10.45 10.70
C ALA A 310 8.88 -10.32 11.48
N VAL A 311 8.39 -9.08 11.66
CA VAL A 311 7.10 -8.82 12.31
C VAL A 311 5.95 -9.41 11.50
N VAL A 312 5.95 -9.24 10.17
CA VAL A 312 4.92 -9.80 9.28
C VAL A 312 4.87 -11.33 9.38
N ASN A 313 6.03 -12.00 9.43
CA ASN A 313 6.08 -13.46 9.58
C ASN A 313 5.51 -13.92 10.94
N LYS A 314 5.81 -13.20 12.04
CA LYS A 314 5.20 -13.48 13.35
C LYS A 314 3.68 -13.34 13.31
N ILE A 315 3.16 -12.31 12.62
CA ILE A 315 1.72 -12.10 12.45
C ILE A 315 1.08 -13.23 11.65
N ILE A 316 1.67 -13.63 10.52
CA ILE A 316 1.15 -14.72 9.68
C ILE A 316 1.04 -16.02 10.49
N ALA A 317 2.09 -16.38 11.23
CA ALA A 317 2.07 -17.56 12.10
C ALA A 317 0.96 -17.51 13.16
N ALA A 318 0.72 -16.33 13.75
CA ALA A 318 -0.37 -16.14 14.71
C ALA A 318 -1.76 -16.30 14.06
N ILE A 319 -1.96 -15.74 12.86
CA ILE A 319 -3.21 -15.88 12.09
C ILE A 319 -3.46 -17.35 11.74
N GLU A 320 -2.46 -18.04 11.20
CA GLU A 320 -2.57 -19.46 10.84
C GLU A 320 -2.96 -20.32 12.05
N GLY A 321 -2.30 -20.10 13.20
CA GLY A 321 -2.61 -20.80 14.44
C GLY A 321 -4.04 -20.57 14.93
N GLN A 322 -4.56 -19.35 14.77
CA GLN A 322 -5.93 -19.01 15.19
C GLN A 322 -6.98 -19.59 14.26
N LEU A 323 -6.79 -19.46 12.94
CA LEU A 323 -7.75 -19.95 11.96
C LEU A 323 -7.80 -21.48 11.95
N THR A 324 -6.66 -22.15 12.16
CA THR A 324 -6.63 -23.61 12.28
C THR A 324 -7.38 -24.13 13.50
N LYS A 325 -7.41 -23.39 14.62
CA LYS A 325 -8.19 -23.76 15.82
C LYS A 325 -9.70 -23.54 15.66
N SER A 326 -10.09 -22.69 14.72
CA SER A 326 -11.47 -22.26 14.51
C SER A 326 -12.16 -23.00 13.36
N ALA A 327 -11.41 -23.78 12.59
CA ALA A 327 -11.87 -24.64 11.49
C ALA A 327 -12.17 -26.06 11.98
#